data_AF-A0A656HE46-F1
#
_entry.id   AF-A0A656HE46-F1
#
_cell.length_a   1.000
_cell.length_b   1.000
_cell.length_c   1.000
_cell.angle_alpha   90.00
_cell.angle_beta   90.00
_cell.angle_gamma   90.00
#
_symmetry.space_group_name_H-M   'P 1'
#
loop_
_entity.id
_entity.type
_entity.pdbx_description
1 polymer ?
#
loop_
_entity_poly.entity_id
_entity_poly.type
_entity_poly.pdbx_seq_one_letter_code
_entity_poly.pdbx_strand_id
1 'polypeptide(L)'
;MDSHGLVLFLFTLATIVGIVFFARWLSRFLLRFELPPDTRLLILISFVGVILVASLNFLWQKSASRQPEPPPNTDKHDPTSQQPAKETDLDTYESTAYPDLYGLRQDMIKQLDELHTFFANVRSWAKTMPAQRPFLQTIINIRWERNQQLRKAYQEIDRSRREFWLHYRTGEDRYVREMFDEEAVRLQKRIQNGLGDSHKFQAEEADAISKQVRACVDLLKATKLAKPKKGQAYDFLPYTEQNRQVLVDILTRKQENGILANVTQLHNLENQIRDKLAYMLQYRKVNTDLLSEVNDLIRIWNEALIYAQYAQYRVLFGVETLDILERLGISPESRDYARLLNQLRELAPQVVTDADEERKTAAYSYNPDIDHKYRKP
;
A
#
# COMPACT_ATOMS: atom_id res chain seq x y z
N MET A 1 14.03 -40.78 -4.19
CA MET A 1 13.11 -39.96 -3.36
C MET A 1 13.97 -39.00 -2.57
N ASP A 2 13.97 -37.73 -2.93
CA ASP A 2 14.82 -36.73 -2.29
C ASP A 2 14.47 -36.61 -0.81
N SER A 3 15.48 -36.50 0.05
CA SER A 3 15.35 -36.37 1.51
C SER A 3 14.37 -35.27 1.93
N HIS A 4 14.21 -34.23 1.09
CA HIS A 4 13.23 -33.16 1.29
C HIS A 4 11.77 -33.54 1.03
N GLY A 5 11.49 -34.44 0.08
CA GLY A 5 10.13 -34.93 -0.16
C GLY A 5 9.60 -35.70 1.05
N LEU A 6 10.48 -36.46 1.71
CA LEU A 6 10.15 -37.23 2.91
C LEU A 6 9.87 -36.33 4.12
N VAL A 7 10.64 -35.26 4.31
CA VAL A 7 10.40 -34.29 5.41
C VAL A 7 9.09 -33.53 5.21
N LEU A 8 8.77 -33.11 3.98
CA LEU A 8 7.53 -32.38 3.69
C LEU A 8 6.30 -33.28 3.86
N PHE A 9 6.43 -34.56 3.48
CA PHE A 9 5.41 -35.57 3.74
C PHE A 9 5.17 -35.79 5.25
N LEU A 10 6.22 -35.95 6.04
CA LEU A 10 6.12 -36.10 7.51
C LEU A 10 5.51 -34.87 8.19
N PHE A 11 5.87 -33.67 7.74
CA PHE A 11 5.32 -32.43 8.27
C PHE A 11 3.82 -32.27 7.96
N THR A 12 3.41 -32.65 6.75
CA THR A 12 1.99 -32.63 6.35
C THR A 12 1.19 -33.64 7.18
N LEU A 13 1.74 -34.84 7.38
CA LEU A 13 1.14 -35.87 8.23
C LEU A 13 0.98 -35.38 9.68
N ALA A 14 2.02 -34.77 10.26
CA ALA A 14 1.99 -34.22 11.61
C ALA A 14 0.95 -33.10 11.76
N THR A 15 0.79 -32.26 10.73
CA THR A 15 -0.21 -31.18 10.71
C THR A 15 -1.63 -31.73 10.71
N ILE A 16 -1.91 -32.75 9.87
CA ILE A 16 -3.22 -33.42 9.82
C ILE A 16 -3.54 -34.06 11.17
N VAL A 17 -2.58 -34.77 11.75
CA VAL A 17 -2.73 -35.39 13.07
C VAL A 17 -3.00 -34.33 14.15
N GLY A 18 -2.26 -33.21 14.13
CA GLY A 18 -2.46 -32.09 15.05
C GLY A 18 -3.85 -31.48 14.99
N ILE A 19 -4.40 -31.28 13.77
CA ILE A 19 -5.77 -30.77 13.58
C ILE A 19 -6.81 -31.73 14.15
N VAL A 20 -6.63 -33.04 13.96
CA VAL A 20 -7.54 -34.07 14.51
C VAL A 20 -7.51 -34.09 16.03
N PHE A 21 -6.33 -34.00 16.65
CA PHE A 21 -6.20 -33.92 18.10
C PHE A 21 -6.81 -32.62 18.66
N PHE A 22 -6.58 -31.49 17.98
CA PHE A 22 -7.16 -30.21 18.36
C PHE A 22 -8.70 -30.23 18.28
N ALA A 23 -9.27 -30.76 17.20
CA ALA A 23 -10.72 -30.88 17.05
C ALA A 23 -11.34 -31.76 18.16
N ARG A 24 -10.69 -32.88 18.51
CA ARG A 24 -11.12 -33.74 19.62
C ARG A 24 -11.00 -33.07 20.98
N TRP A 25 -9.91 -32.35 21.22
CA TRP A 25 -9.70 -31.58 22.44
C TRP A 25 -10.73 -30.46 22.58
N LEU A 26 -10.94 -29.66 21.52
CA LEU A 26 -11.88 -28.55 21.50
C LEU A 26 -13.31 -29.03 21.70
N SER A 27 -13.70 -30.14 21.07
CA SER A 27 -15.01 -30.78 21.31
C SER A 27 -15.20 -31.15 22.79
N ARG A 28 -14.19 -31.76 23.42
CA ARG A 28 -14.22 -32.09 24.86
C ARG A 28 -14.19 -30.88 25.78
N PHE A 29 -13.48 -29.83 25.38
CA PHE A 29 -13.40 -28.58 26.12
C PHE A 29 -14.74 -27.83 26.10
N LEU A 30 -15.38 -27.76 24.93
CA LEU A 30 -16.70 -27.14 24.75
C LEU A 30 -17.82 -27.89 25.47
N LEU A 31 -17.65 -29.18 25.79
CA LEU A 31 -18.58 -29.93 26.64
C LEU A 31 -18.61 -29.44 28.09
N ARG A 32 -17.60 -28.69 28.56
CA ARG A 32 -17.57 -28.12 29.91
C ARG A 32 -18.38 -26.83 30.05
N PHE A 33 -18.84 -26.27 28.93
CA PHE A 33 -19.71 -25.12 28.90
C PHE A 33 -21.10 -25.59 28.49
N GLU A 34 -22.15 -25.20 29.22
CA GLU A 34 -23.55 -25.56 28.96
C GLU A 34 -24.11 -24.87 27.70
N LEU A 35 -23.40 -24.99 26.58
CA LEU A 35 -23.75 -24.37 25.32
C LEU A 35 -24.76 -25.25 24.57
N PRO A 36 -25.71 -24.66 23.82
CA PRO A 36 -26.57 -25.41 22.90
C PRO A 36 -25.73 -26.24 21.90
N PRO A 37 -26.20 -27.42 21.47
CA PRO A 37 -25.47 -28.30 20.55
C PRO A 37 -25.08 -27.59 19.24
N ASP A 38 -25.97 -26.76 18.71
CA ASP A 38 -25.79 -26.05 17.45
C ASP A 38 -24.71 -24.97 17.55
N THR A 39 -24.66 -24.24 18.68
CA THR A 39 -23.62 -23.24 18.95
C THR A 39 -22.25 -23.90 19.11
N ARG A 40 -22.18 -25.08 19.72
CA ARG A 40 -20.93 -25.85 19.84
C ARG A 40 -20.42 -26.30 18.48
N LEU A 41 -21.32 -26.76 17.62
CA LEU A 41 -21.00 -27.19 16.27
C LEU A 41 -20.51 -26.01 15.41
N LEU A 42 -21.14 -24.84 15.52
CA LEU A 42 -20.71 -23.63 14.83
C LEU A 42 -19.33 -23.13 15.32
N ILE A 43 -19.05 -23.18 16.61
CA ILE A 43 -17.73 -22.82 17.17
C ILE A 43 -16.67 -23.83 16.71
N LEU A 44 -16.99 -25.13 16.71
CA LEU A 44 -16.06 -26.15 16.27
C LEU A 44 -15.72 -26.01 14.78
N ILE A 45 -16.73 -25.80 13.93
CA ILE A 45 -16.54 -25.59 12.49
C ILE A 45 -15.77 -24.30 12.21
N SER A 46 -16.06 -23.21 12.93
CA SER A 46 -15.36 -21.94 12.70
C SER A 46 -13.88 -22.02 13.09
N PHE A 47 -13.55 -22.59 14.25
CA PHE A 47 -12.15 -22.73 14.67
C PHE A 47 -11.37 -23.76 13.84
N VAL A 48 -11.96 -24.92 13.54
CA VAL A 48 -11.32 -25.91 12.67
C VAL A 48 -11.17 -25.36 11.26
N GLY A 49 -12.17 -24.63 10.75
CA GLY A 49 -12.14 -23.96 9.46
C GLY A 49 -11.04 -22.91 9.36
N VAL A 50 -10.89 -22.05 10.37
CA VAL A 50 -9.82 -21.04 10.42
C VAL A 50 -8.44 -21.69 10.46
N ILE A 51 -8.26 -22.75 11.25
CA ILE A 51 -6.99 -23.48 11.34
C ILE A 51 -6.68 -24.21 10.03
N LEU A 52 -7.70 -24.78 9.37
CA LEU A 52 -7.54 -25.47 8.10
C LEU A 52 -7.18 -24.49 6.97
N VAL A 53 -7.81 -23.32 6.91
CA VAL A 53 -7.46 -22.25 5.98
C VAL A 53 -6.07 -21.69 6.29
N ALA A 54 -5.72 -21.48 7.56
CA ALA A 54 -4.39 -20.99 7.95
C ALA A 54 -3.28 -22.01 7.62
N SER A 55 -3.51 -23.29 7.85
CA SER A 55 -2.54 -24.36 7.52
C SER A 55 -2.40 -24.57 6.02
N LEU A 56 -3.50 -24.51 5.25
CA LEU A 56 -3.44 -24.51 3.78
C LEU A 56 -2.70 -23.28 3.26
N ASN A 57 -3.01 -22.08 3.76
CA ASN A 57 -2.31 -20.85 3.37
C ASN A 57 -0.82 -20.91 3.73
N PHE A 58 -0.46 -21.48 4.89
CA PHE A 58 0.93 -21.68 5.29
C PHE A 58 1.65 -22.70 4.40
N LEU A 59 1.01 -23.82 4.05
CA LEU A 59 1.56 -24.81 3.13
C LEU A 59 1.71 -24.25 1.71
N TRP A 60 0.74 -23.45 1.27
CA TRP A 60 0.76 -22.76 -0.03
C TRP A 60 1.80 -21.65 -0.07
N GLN A 61 1.97 -20.91 1.02
CA GLN A 61 3.08 -19.98 1.18
C GLN A 61 4.41 -20.73 1.21
N LYS A 62 4.56 -21.87 1.89
CA LYS A 62 5.83 -22.63 1.91
C LYS A 62 6.17 -23.26 0.56
N SER A 63 5.17 -23.68 -0.22
CA SER A 63 5.39 -24.16 -1.59
C SER A 63 5.65 -23.00 -2.57
N ALA A 64 5.01 -21.85 -2.40
CA ALA A 64 5.25 -20.62 -3.16
C ALA A 64 6.50 -19.84 -2.70
N SER A 65 7.01 -20.10 -1.49
CA SER A 65 8.28 -19.58 -0.95
C SER A 65 9.49 -20.29 -1.56
N ARG A 66 9.28 -21.27 -2.44
CA ARG A 66 10.25 -21.58 -3.50
C ARG A 66 10.13 -20.53 -4.62
N GLN A 67 10.30 -19.27 -4.28
CA GLN A 67 11.07 -18.40 -5.17
C GLN A 67 12.53 -18.82 -4.98
N PRO A 68 13.35 -18.89 -6.04
CA PRO A 68 14.78 -19.04 -5.86
C PRO A 68 15.23 -17.90 -4.95
N GLU A 69 15.93 -18.23 -3.85
CA GLU A 69 16.56 -17.22 -3.01
C GLU A 69 17.37 -16.28 -3.91
N PRO A 70 17.29 -14.95 -3.74
CA PRO A 70 18.32 -14.10 -4.31
C PRO A 70 19.66 -14.56 -3.70
N PRO A 71 20.73 -14.74 -4.51
CA PRO A 71 21.98 -15.28 -4.00
C PRO A 71 22.48 -14.42 -2.83
N PRO A 72 23.11 -15.02 -1.82
CA PRO A 72 23.65 -14.29 -0.69
C PRO A 72 24.66 -13.27 -1.21
N ASN A 73 24.48 -12.00 -0.82
CA ASN A 73 25.50 -10.97 -0.96
C ASN A 73 26.76 -11.43 -0.22
N THR A 74 27.67 -12.04 -0.97
CA THR A 74 29.06 -12.20 -0.59
C THR A 74 29.83 -11.28 -1.51
N ASP A 75 30.16 -10.09 -1.00
CA ASP A 75 31.31 -9.35 -1.48
C ASP A 75 32.53 -10.26 -1.30
N LYS A 76 32.87 -10.95 -2.39
CA LYS A 76 34.21 -11.42 -2.73
C LYS A 76 34.17 -11.79 -4.20
N HIS A 77 34.92 -11.02 -4.99
CA HIS A 77 35.33 -11.41 -6.33
C HIS A 77 35.89 -12.84 -6.29
N ASP A 78 35.13 -13.79 -6.84
CA ASP A 78 35.66 -15.03 -7.40
C ASP A 78 34.98 -15.23 -8.77
N PRO A 79 35.75 -15.21 -9.88
CA PRO A 79 35.21 -15.11 -11.23
C PRO A 79 34.95 -16.52 -11.79
N THR A 80 33.96 -17.27 -11.30
CA THR A 80 33.56 -18.51 -12.02
C THR A 80 32.13 -18.96 -11.71
N SER A 81 31.14 -18.20 -12.18
CA SER A 81 29.89 -18.80 -12.65
C SER A 81 29.89 -18.62 -14.16
N GLN A 82 30.13 -19.71 -14.89
CA GLN A 82 30.06 -19.72 -16.35
C GLN A 82 28.63 -19.42 -16.79
N GLN A 83 28.30 -18.13 -16.95
CA GLN A 83 27.45 -17.71 -18.05
C GLN A 83 28.08 -18.30 -19.31
N PRO A 84 27.38 -19.14 -20.08
CA PRO A 84 27.98 -19.68 -21.29
C PRO A 84 28.29 -18.49 -22.19
N ALA A 85 29.54 -18.34 -22.61
CA ALA A 85 30.01 -17.30 -23.54
C ALA A 85 29.25 -17.24 -24.89
N LYS A 86 28.20 -18.06 -25.06
CA LYS A 86 27.31 -18.20 -26.22
C LYS A 86 26.14 -17.21 -26.23
N GLU A 87 25.76 -16.63 -25.10
CA GLU A 87 24.62 -15.68 -25.01
C GLU A 87 25.01 -14.29 -25.56
N THR A 88 26.27 -13.90 -25.35
CA THR A 88 26.88 -12.67 -25.90
C THR A 88 26.94 -12.69 -27.44
N ASP A 89 27.11 -13.87 -28.05
CA ASP A 89 27.12 -14.02 -29.52
C ASP A 89 25.73 -13.82 -30.15
N LEU A 90 24.66 -14.30 -29.49
CA LEU A 90 23.28 -14.14 -30.00
C LEU A 90 22.82 -12.69 -29.90
N ASP A 91 23.08 -12.04 -28.77
CA ASP A 91 22.75 -10.62 -28.58
C ASP A 91 23.50 -9.72 -29.56
N THR A 92 24.80 -9.99 -29.77
CA THR A 92 25.61 -9.25 -30.75
C THR A 92 25.10 -9.49 -32.18
N TYR A 93 24.79 -10.74 -32.52
CA TYR A 93 24.23 -11.10 -33.83
C TYR A 93 22.91 -10.40 -34.09
N GLU A 94 21.96 -10.45 -33.15
CA GLU A 94 20.66 -9.81 -33.29
C GLU A 94 20.77 -8.28 -33.38
N SER A 95 21.64 -7.66 -32.59
CA SER A 95 21.86 -6.21 -32.67
C SER A 95 22.38 -5.75 -34.03
N THR A 96 23.07 -6.64 -34.75
CA THR A 96 23.64 -6.34 -36.08
C THR A 96 22.67 -6.72 -37.21
N ALA A 97 22.05 -7.90 -37.14
CA ALA A 97 21.21 -8.45 -38.19
C ALA A 97 19.73 -8.02 -38.08
N TYR A 98 19.24 -7.78 -36.86
CA TYR A 98 17.85 -7.43 -36.56
C TYR A 98 17.75 -6.28 -35.52
N PRO A 99 18.31 -5.09 -35.82
CA PRO A 99 18.43 -4.00 -34.85
C PRO A 99 17.08 -3.56 -34.26
N ASP A 100 16.00 -3.57 -35.05
CA ASP A 100 14.66 -3.20 -34.57
C ASP A 100 14.11 -4.21 -33.55
N LEU A 101 14.32 -5.50 -33.78
CA LEU A 101 13.92 -6.56 -32.84
C LEU A 101 14.71 -6.42 -31.53
N TYR A 102 16.03 -6.18 -31.65
CA TYR A 102 16.90 -5.96 -30.52
C TYR A 102 16.45 -4.75 -29.69
N GLY A 103 16.19 -3.60 -30.33
CA GLY A 103 15.74 -2.38 -29.67
C GLY A 103 14.43 -2.59 -28.90
N LEU A 104 13.42 -3.17 -29.56
CA LEU A 104 12.13 -3.48 -28.93
C LEU A 104 12.29 -4.44 -27.72
N ARG A 105 13.21 -5.40 -27.81
CA ARG A 105 13.51 -6.31 -26.69
C ARG A 105 14.16 -5.58 -25.52
N GLN A 106 15.12 -4.69 -25.78
CA GLN A 106 15.76 -3.89 -24.73
C GLN A 106 14.73 -3.00 -24.02
N ASP A 107 13.80 -2.39 -24.76
CA ASP A 107 12.71 -1.61 -24.17
C ASP A 107 11.81 -2.46 -23.27
N MET A 108 11.48 -3.68 -23.69
CA MET A 108 10.70 -4.62 -22.89
C MET A 108 11.45 -5.06 -21.62
N ILE A 109 12.75 -5.32 -21.70
CA ILE A 109 13.59 -5.64 -20.53
C ILE A 109 13.61 -4.46 -19.55
N LYS A 110 13.85 -3.25 -20.06
CA LYS A 110 13.83 -2.02 -19.27
C LYS A 110 12.51 -1.85 -18.52
N GLN A 111 11.38 -2.06 -19.18
CA GLN A 111 10.06 -1.97 -18.53
C GLN A 111 9.87 -3.03 -17.44
N LEU A 112 10.36 -4.26 -17.65
CA LEU A 112 10.34 -5.30 -16.62
C LEU A 112 11.18 -4.92 -15.40
N ASP A 113 12.37 -4.36 -15.61
CA ASP A 113 13.27 -3.90 -14.54
C ASP A 113 12.69 -2.73 -13.75
N GLU A 114 12.04 -1.78 -14.43
CA GLU A 114 11.30 -0.68 -13.80
C GLU A 114 10.15 -1.20 -12.92
N LEU A 115 9.40 -2.19 -13.40
CA LEU A 115 8.33 -2.85 -12.63
C LEU A 115 8.90 -3.59 -11.41
N HIS A 116 10.03 -4.29 -11.56
CA HIS A 116 10.72 -4.94 -10.46
C HIS A 116 11.16 -3.98 -9.37
N THR A 117 11.78 -2.87 -9.78
CA THR A 117 12.20 -1.81 -8.88
C THR A 117 11.00 -1.21 -8.13
N PHE A 118 9.89 -0.97 -8.84
CA PHE A 118 8.65 -0.53 -8.22
C PHE A 118 8.15 -1.50 -7.15
N PHE A 119 8.05 -2.81 -7.44
CA PHE A 119 7.56 -3.79 -6.47
C PHE A 119 8.47 -3.95 -5.24
N ALA A 120 9.78 -3.77 -5.40
CA ALA A 120 10.72 -3.74 -4.29
C ALA A 120 10.46 -2.53 -3.37
N ASN A 121 10.22 -1.36 -3.98
CA ASN A 121 10.08 -0.09 -3.27
C ASN A 121 8.70 0.08 -2.61
N VAL A 122 7.61 -0.33 -3.27
CA VAL A 122 6.24 -0.05 -2.82
C VAL A 122 5.93 -0.61 -1.43
N ARG A 123 6.58 -1.71 -1.03
CA ARG A 123 6.47 -2.27 0.33
C ARG A 123 7.00 -1.33 1.40
N SER A 124 8.09 -0.62 1.11
CA SER A 124 8.65 0.37 2.03
C SER A 124 7.72 1.58 2.16
N TRP A 125 7.14 2.03 1.04
CA TRP A 125 6.20 3.14 1.01
C TRP A 125 4.94 2.82 1.82
N ALA A 126 4.37 1.62 1.64
CA ALA A 126 3.19 1.16 2.39
C ALA A 126 3.42 1.02 3.91
N LYS A 127 4.68 0.87 4.36
CA LYS A 127 5.02 0.88 5.78
C LYS A 127 5.01 2.29 6.35
N THR A 128 5.57 3.25 5.62
CA THR A 128 5.67 4.65 6.05
C THR A 128 4.37 5.43 5.84
N MET A 129 3.52 5.00 4.91
CA MET A 129 2.28 5.70 4.49
C MET A 129 1.06 4.78 4.62
N PRO A 130 0.64 4.46 5.86
CA PRO A 130 -0.43 3.50 6.09
C PRO A 130 -1.78 3.94 5.51
N ALA A 131 -2.06 5.26 5.48
CA ALA A 131 -3.31 5.81 4.96
C ALA A 131 -3.45 5.58 3.44
N GLN A 132 -2.35 5.37 2.74
CA GLN A 132 -2.30 5.24 1.28
C GLN A 132 -2.21 3.79 0.81
N ARG A 133 -2.19 2.82 1.73
CA ARG A 133 -2.17 1.39 1.40
C ARG A 133 -3.26 0.98 0.41
N PRO A 134 -4.53 1.43 0.54
CA PRO A 134 -5.56 1.05 -0.44
C PRO A 134 -5.22 1.54 -1.85
N PHE A 135 -4.75 2.79 -1.97
CA PHE A 135 -4.35 3.35 -3.25
C PHE A 135 -3.12 2.64 -3.84
N LEU A 136 -2.07 2.43 -3.04
CA LEU A 136 -0.88 1.69 -3.46
C LEU A 136 -1.23 0.26 -3.89
N GLN A 137 -2.18 -0.40 -3.24
CA GLN A 137 -2.64 -1.72 -3.65
C GLN A 137 -3.31 -1.70 -5.03
N THR A 138 -4.12 -0.69 -5.33
CA THR A 138 -4.69 -0.50 -6.67
C THR A 138 -3.59 -0.38 -7.72
N ILE A 139 -2.57 0.44 -7.48
CA ILE A 139 -1.44 0.59 -8.40
C ILE A 139 -0.64 -0.72 -8.54
N ILE A 140 -0.42 -1.44 -7.43
CA ILE A 140 0.23 -2.76 -7.45
C ILE A 140 -0.54 -3.72 -8.35
N ASN A 141 -1.86 -3.78 -8.23
CA ASN A 141 -2.69 -4.70 -9.02
C ASN A 141 -2.57 -4.41 -10.52
N ILE A 142 -2.70 -3.14 -10.91
CA ILE A 142 -2.58 -2.68 -12.31
C ILE A 142 -1.20 -3.05 -12.87
N ARG A 143 -0.13 -2.67 -12.15
CA ARG A 143 1.25 -2.93 -12.59
C ARG A 143 1.62 -4.41 -12.55
N TRP A 144 1.00 -5.20 -11.67
CA TRP A 144 1.24 -6.65 -11.59
C TRP A 144 0.67 -7.38 -12.81
N GLU A 145 -0.54 -7.05 -13.22
CA GLU A 145 -1.13 -7.61 -14.43
C GLU A 145 -0.27 -7.30 -15.65
N ARG A 146 0.18 -6.05 -15.79
CA ARG A 146 1.14 -5.65 -16.83
C ARG A 146 2.43 -6.47 -16.78
N ASN A 147 3.02 -6.64 -15.59
CA ASN A 147 4.23 -7.44 -15.42
C ASN A 147 4.03 -8.90 -15.86
N GLN A 148 2.89 -9.52 -15.57
CA GLN A 148 2.60 -10.89 -16.00
C GLN A 148 2.50 -10.98 -17.53
N GLN A 149 1.83 -10.02 -18.17
CA GLN A 149 1.71 -9.98 -19.63
C GLN A 149 3.07 -9.79 -20.31
N LEU A 150 3.87 -8.82 -19.85
CA LEU A 150 5.22 -8.56 -20.38
C LEU A 150 6.16 -9.74 -20.17
N ARG A 151 6.14 -10.37 -18.98
CA ARG A 151 6.97 -11.56 -18.71
C ARG A 151 6.63 -12.74 -19.62
N LYS A 152 5.34 -12.99 -19.84
CA LYS A 152 4.90 -14.04 -20.76
C LYS A 152 5.38 -13.77 -22.19
N ALA A 153 5.17 -12.55 -22.68
CA ALA A 153 5.65 -12.14 -24.00
C ALA A 153 7.17 -12.31 -24.11
N TYR A 154 7.92 -11.81 -23.12
CA TYR A 154 9.38 -11.94 -23.07
C TYR A 154 9.84 -13.39 -23.15
N GLN A 155 9.24 -14.29 -22.36
CA GLN A 155 9.60 -15.71 -22.37
C GLN A 155 9.36 -16.38 -23.72
N GLU A 156 8.25 -16.05 -24.40
CA GLU A 156 7.94 -16.58 -25.73
C GLU A 156 8.95 -16.09 -26.77
N ILE A 157 9.33 -14.80 -26.73
CA ILE A 157 10.32 -14.21 -27.63
C ILE A 157 11.70 -14.81 -27.37
N ASP A 158 12.12 -14.87 -26.11
CA ASP A 158 13.42 -15.41 -25.71
C ASP A 158 13.56 -16.90 -26.07
N ARG A 159 12.47 -17.65 -25.99
CA ARG A 159 12.43 -19.02 -26.50
C ARG A 159 12.63 -19.08 -28.01
N SER A 160 11.87 -18.31 -28.79
CA SER A 160 11.99 -18.29 -30.26
C SER A 160 13.39 -17.89 -30.72
N ARG A 161 14.00 -16.89 -30.06
CA ARG A 161 15.39 -16.46 -30.32
C ARG A 161 16.41 -17.58 -30.07
N ARG A 162 16.27 -18.31 -28.96
CA ARG A 162 17.18 -19.42 -28.64
C ARG A 162 16.97 -20.63 -29.55
N GLU A 163 15.73 -20.90 -29.96
CA GLU A 163 15.42 -21.94 -30.97
C GLU A 163 16.06 -21.58 -32.31
N PHE A 164 15.92 -20.32 -32.78
CA PHE A 164 16.64 -19.82 -33.96
C PHE A 164 18.14 -20.03 -33.82
N TRP A 165 18.74 -19.60 -32.70
CA TRP A 165 20.17 -19.68 -32.50
C TRP A 165 20.70 -21.12 -32.51
N LEU A 166 19.93 -22.05 -31.94
CA LEU A 166 20.24 -23.47 -31.99
C LEU A 166 20.29 -23.95 -33.45
N HIS A 167 19.23 -23.70 -34.22
CA HIS A 167 19.17 -24.12 -35.62
C HIS A 167 20.19 -23.42 -36.49
N TYR A 168 20.48 -22.15 -36.23
CA TYR A 168 21.48 -21.37 -36.96
C TYR A 168 22.90 -21.91 -36.73
N ARG A 169 23.19 -22.48 -35.56
CA ARG A 169 24.50 -23.06 -35.24
C ARG A 169 24.64 -24.54 -35.60
N THR A 170 23.54 -25.25 -35.89
CA THR A 170 23.56 -26.70 -36.17
C THR A 170 23.05 -27.09 -37.56
N GLY A 171 22.42 -26.17 -38.28
CA GLY A 171 21.76 -26.41 -39.57
C GLY A 171 22.40 -25.67 -40.73
N GLU A 172 21.63 -25.47 -41.80
CA GLU A 172 22.05 -24.71 -42.97
C GLU A 172 21.74 -23.21 -42.80
N ASP A 173 22.78 -22.42 -42.50
CA ASP A 173 22.71 -21.02 -42.11
C ASP A 173 21.78 -20.16 -42.98
N ARG A 174 21.84 -20.32 -44.31
CA ARG A 174 21.06 -19.51 -45.26
C ARG A 174 19.56 -19.77 -45.13
N TYR A 175 19.16 -21.05 -45.06
CA TYR A 175 17.76 -21.44 -44.93
C TYR A 175 17.18 -20.99 -43.58
N VAL A 176 17.95 -21.15 -42.50
CA VAL A 176 17.50 -20.77 -41.15
C VAL A 176 17.32 -19.25 -41.02
N ARG A 177 18.19 -18.45 -41.64
CA ARG A 177 18.04 -16.98 -41.68
C ARG A 177 16.78 -16.55 -42.42
N GLU A 178 16.53 -17.09 -43.60
CA GLU A 178 15.34 -16.74 -44.40
C GLU A 178 14.04 -17.05 -43.64
N MET A 179 13.97 -18.19 -42.96
CA MET A 179 12.82 -18.54 -42.11
C MET A 179 12.71 -17.63 -40.88
N PHE A 180 13.83 -17.18 -40.32
CA PHE A 180 13.83 -16.29 -39.17
C PHE A 180 13.49 -14.85 -39.52
N ASP A 181 13.72 -14.38 -40.76
CA ASP A 181 13.32 -13.03 -41.17
C ASP A 181 11.81 -12.80 -41.00
N GLU A 182 10.98 -13.78 -41.41
CA GLU A 182 9.53 -13.72 -41.18
C GLU A 182 9.18 -13.79 -39.69
N GLU A 183 9.86 -14.65 -38.94
CA GLU A 183 9.62 -14.81 -37.50
C GLU A 183 10.03 -13.56 -36.72
N ALA A 184 11.14 -12.91 -37.08
CA ALA A 184 11.59 -11.66 -36.49
C ALA A 184 10.53 -10.57 -36.62
N VAL A 185 9.89 -10.44 -37.79
CA VAL A 185 8.77 -9.49 -37.98
C VAL A 185 7.57 -9.86 -37.10
N ARG A 186 7.26 -11.16 -36.94
CA ARG A 186 6.19 -11.61 -36.03
C ARG A 186 6.52 -11.32 -34.57
N LEU A 187 7.77 -11.54 -34.15
CA LEU A 187 8.25 -11.24 -32.81
C LEU A 187 8.19 -9.73 -32.53
N GLN A 188 8.62 -8.89 -33.46
CA GLN A 188 8.49 -7.43 -33.36
C GLN A 188 7.03 -7.02 -33.13
N LYS A 189 6.08 -7.55 -33.92
CA LYS A 189 4.64 -7.28 -33.74
C LYS A 189 4.14 -7.77 -32.37
N ARG A 190 4.59 -8.92 -31.88
CA ARG A 190 4.23 -9.41 -30.54
C ARG A 190 4.75 -8.50 -29.44
N ILE A 191 6.00 -8.02 -29.55
CA ILE A 191 6.56 -7.05 -28.61
C ILE A 191 5.74 -5.77 -28.67
N GLN A 192 5.50 -5.23 -29.86
CA GLN A 192 4.71 -4.02 -30.04
C GLN A 192 3.29 -4.16 -29.52
N ASN A 193 2.64 -5.32 -29.65
CA ASN A 193 1.32 -5.56 -29.06
C ASN A 193 1.39 -5.57 -27.53
N GLY A 194 2.36 -6.28 -26.94
CA GLY A 194 2.55 -6.30 -25.49
C GLY A 194 2.94 -4.94 -24.91
N LEU A 195 3.72 -4.15 -25.65
CA LEU A 195 4.04 -2.77 -25.31
C LEU A 195 2.85 -1.82 -25.59
N GLY A 196 2.03 -2.10 -26.59
CA GLY A 196 0.83 -1.32 -26.96
C GLY A 196 -0.30 -1.48 -25.94
N ASP A 197 -0.43 -2.66 -25.34
CA ASP A 197 -1.29 -2.90 -24.18
C ASP A 197 -0.90 -2.02 -22.97
N SER A 198 0.34 -1.49 -22.95
CA SER A 198 0.76 -0.49 -21.95
C SER A 198 -0.12 0.76 -21.96
N HIS A 199 -0.73 1.16 -23.08
CA HIS A 199 -1.61 2.32 -23.10
C HIS A 199 -2.88 2.11 -22.27
N LYS A 200 -3.43 0.88 -22.28
CA LYS A 200 -4.58 0.53 -21.44
C LYS A 200 -4.21 0.61 -19.96
N PHE A 201 -3.06 0.03 -19.59
CA PHE A 201 -2.57 0.09 -18.20
C PHE A 201 -2.25 1.52 -17.77
N GLN A 202 -1.65 2.33 -18.65
CA GLN A 202 -1.38 3.75 -18.40
C GLN A 202 -2.67 4.53 -18.18
N ALA A 203 -3.71 4.27 -18.98
CA ALA A 203 -5.01 4.91 -18.82
C ALA A 203 -5.70 4.51 -17.51
N GLU A 204 -5.63 3.23 -17.14
CA GLU A 204 -6.19 2.72 -15.87
C GLU A 204 -5.44 3.28 -14.66
N GLU A 205 -4.11 3.32 -14.73
CA GLU A 205 -3.27 3.94 -13.70
C GLU A 205 -3.54 5.44 -13.56
N ALA A 206 -3.66 6.16 -14.68
CA ALA A 206 -4.01 7.58 -14.70
C ALA A 206 -5.41 7.83 -14.10
N ASP A 207 -6.40 6.99 -14.40
CA ASP A 207 -7.73 7.08 -13.78
C ASP A 207 -7.69 6.82 -12.27
N ALA A 208 -6.92 5.82 -11.82
CA ALA A 208 -6.72 5.55 -10.39
C ALA A 208 -6.08 6.74 -9.67
N ILE A 209 -5.05 7.35 -10.27
CA ILE A 209 -4.39 8.56 -9.76
C ILE A 209 -5.39 9.74 -9.69
N SER A 210 -6.11 9.99 -10.77
CA SER A 210 -7.13 11.04 -10.84
C SER A 210 -8.24 10.85 -9.79
N LYS A 211 -8.67 9.61 -9.54
CA LYS A 211 -9.64 9.28 -8.48
C LYS A 211 -9.08 9.56 -7.09
N GLN A 212 -7.82 9.18 -6.83
CA GLN A 212 -7.18 9.44 -5.54
C GLN A 212 -7.03 10.95 -5.27
N VAL A 213 -6.62 11.71 -6.28
CA VAL A 213 -6.53 13.18 -6.19
C VAL A 213 -7.90 13.80 -5.94
N ARG A 214 -8.95 13.35 -6.62
CA ARG A 214 -10.33 13.82 -6.36
C ARG A 214 -10.77 13.51 -4.93
N ALA A 215 -10.58 12.28 -4.46
CA ALA A 215 -10.92 11.89 -3.10
C ALA A 215 -10.18 12.74 -2.05
N CYS A 216 -8.91 13.05 -2.29
CA CYS A 216 -8.15 13.95 -1.43
C CYS A 216 -8.69 15.39 -1.46
N VAL A 217 -9.07 15.92 -2.63
CA VAL A 217 -9.67 17.24 -2.74
C VAL A 217 -11.03 17.29 -2.04
N ASP A 218 -11.84 16.25 -2.18
CA ASP A 218 -13.14 16.15 -1.50
C ASP A 218 -12.95 16.10 0.03
N LEU A 219 -11.94 15.36 0.50
CA LEU A 219 -11.54 15.35 1.90
C LEU A 219 -11.08 16.75 2.38
N LEU A 220 -10.31 17.48 1.58
CA LEU A 220 -9.91 18.87 1.88
C LEU A 220 -11.08 19.84 1.89
N LYS A 221 -12.18 19.55 1.18
CA LYS A 221 -13.40 20.38 1.17
C LYS A 221 -14.42 20.02 2.26
N ALA A 222 -14.25 18.88 2.93
CA ALA A 222 -15.20 18.40 3.93
C ALA A 222 -15.26 19.33 5.15
N THR A 223 -16.31 20.15 5.26
CA THR A 223 -16.47 21.11 6.37
C THR A 223 -16.75 20.46 7.73
N LYS A 224 -17.15 19.18 7.75
CA LYS A 224 -17.49 18.46 8.99
C LYS A 224 -16.97 17.04 8.97
N LEU A 225 -16.54 16.57 10.13
CA LEU A 225 -16.29 15.17 10.40
C LEU A 225 -17.63 14.42 10.46
N ALA A 226 -17.77 13.36 9.68
CA ALA A 226 -18.96 12.52 9.72
C ALA A 226 -19.09 11.87 11.11
N LYS A 227 -20.28 11.97 11.72
CA LYS A 227 -20.53 11.33 13.01
C LYS A 227 -20.44 9.80 12.83
N PRO A 228 -19.72 9.10 13.71
CA PRO A 228 -19.61 7.66 13.64
C PRO A 228 -20.97 7.03 13.90
N LYS A 229 -21.23 5.87 13.30
CA LYS A 229 -22.41 5.08 13.67
C LYS A 229 -22.26 4.61 15.11
N LYS A 230 -23.38 4.37 15.80
CA LYS A 230 -23.39 3.95 17.20
C LYS A 230 -22.49 2.72 17.41
N GLY A 231 -21.50 2.84 18.29
CA GLY A 231 -20.53 1.78 18.60
C GLY A 231 -19.35 1.66 17.64
N GLN A 232 -19.22 2.55 16.66
CA GLN A 232 -18.07 2.61 15.75
C GLN A 232 -17.12 3.74 16.13
N ALA A 233 -15.83 3.55 15.85
CA ALA A 233 -14.86 4.63 15.88
C ALA A 233 -15.07 5.57 14.67
N TYR A 234 -14.50 6.77 14.74
CA TYR A 234 -14.45 7.65 13.58
C TYR A 234 -13.70 6.99 12.43
N ASP A 235 -14.13 7.25 11.21
CA ASP A 235 -13.54 6.70 9.98
C ASP A 235 -12.31 7.51 9.54
N PHE A 236 -11.37 7.72 10.47
CA PHE A 236 -10.02 8.23 10.19
C PHE A 236 -9.05 7.79 11.29
N LEU A 237 -7.76 7.72 10.94
CA LEU A 237 -6.69 7.44 11.88
C LEU A 237 -5.77 8.67 11.96
N PRO A 238 -5.60 9.30 13.13
CA PRO A 238 -4.65 10.40 13.29
C PRO A 238 -3.22 9.98 12.91
N TYR A 239 -2.47 10.91 12.31
CA TYR A 239 -1.05 10.66 12.02
C TYR A 239 -0.25 10.52 13.31
N THR A 240 0.68 9.57 13.33
CA THR A 240 1.66 9.46 14.41
C THR A 240 2.64 10.63 14.35
N GLU A 241 3.28 10.92 15.48
CA GLU A 241 4.37 11.91 15.58
C GLU A 241 5.45 11.69 14.52
N GLN A 242 5.90 10.44 14.38
CA GLN A 242 6.92 10.04 13.41
C GLN A 242 6.47 10.30 11.97
N ASN A 243 5.25 9.89 11.59
CA ASN A 243 4.76 10.08 10.23
C ASN A 243 4.56 11.56 9.91
N ARG A 244 4.09 12.35 10.88
CA ARG A 244 3.96 13.79 10.72
C ARG A 244 5.32 14.45 10.49
N GLN A 245 6.35 14.08 11.25
CA GLN A 245 7.69 14.64 11.08
C GLN A 245 8.24 14.36 9.67
N VAL A 246 8.05 13.14 9.15
CA VAL A 246 8.43 12.80 7.77
C VAL A 246 7.76 13.73 6.75
N LEU A 247 6.46 14.01 6.91
CA LEU A 247 5.72 14.90 6.02
C LEU A 247 6.15 16.38 6.17
N VAL A 248 6.47 16.81 7.38
CA VAL A 248 7.03 18.14 7.65
C VAL A 248 8.40 18.31 6.99
N ASP A 249 9.27 17.30 7.05
CA ASP A 249 10.57 17.30 6.40
C ASP A 249 10.44 17.31 4.86
N ILE A 250 9.42 16.65 4.33
CA ILE A 250 9.07 16.71 2.90
C ILE A 250 8.66 18.14 2.51
N LEU A 251 7.73 18.76 3.24
CA LEU A 251 7.29 20.13 2.97
C LEU A 251 8.45 21.14 3.06
N THR A 252 9.33 20.97 4.04
CA THR A 252 10.50 21.83 4.24
C THR A 252 11.46 21.73 3.05
N ARG A 253 11.80 20.50 2.62
CA ARG A 253 12.65 20.29 1.43
C ARG A 253 12.05 20.85 0.15
N LYS A 254 10.72 20.81 0.03
CA LYS A 254 9.98 21.35 -1.11
C LYS A 254 9.71 22.86 -1.01
N GLN A 255 10.09 23.50 0.09
CA GLN A 255 9.85 24.93 0.35
C GLN A 255 8.36 25.32 0.31
N GLU A 256 7.48 24.39 0.70
CA GLU A 256 6.02 24.60 0.77
C GLU A 256 5.62 25.33 2.06
N ASN A 257 6.21 26.51 2.29
CA ASN A 257 6.12 27.27 3.54
C ASN A 257 4.68 27.58 3.96
N GLY A 258 3.79 27.83 2.98
CA GLY A 258 2.37 28.09 3.25
C GLY A 258 1.66 26.87 3.85
N ILE A 259 1.89 25.67 3.30
CA ILE A 259 1.29 24.43 3.82
C ILE A 259 1.95 24.07 5.16
N LEU A 260 3.27 24.22 5.27
CA LEU A 260 4.03 23.95 6.48
C LEU A 260 3.54 24.78 7.69
N ALA A 261 3.27 26.08 7.47
CA ALA A 261 2.73 26.95 8.52
C ALA A 261 1.36 26.44 9.04
N ASN A 262 0.48 26.02 8.13
CA ASN A 262 -0.84 25.49 8.49
C ASN A 262 -0.74 24.16 9.27
N VAL A 263 0.13 23.23 8.85
CA VAL A 263 0.39 21.97 9.57
C VAL A 263 0.93 22.25 10.98
N THR A 264 1.86 23.20 11.10
CA THR A 264 2.44 23.61 12.39
C THR A 264 1.39 24.22 13.31
N GLN A 265 0.53 25.09 12.77
CA GLN A 265 -0.55 25.71 13.55
C GLN A 265 -1.56 24.68 14.05
N LEU A 266 -1.96 23.72 13.22
CA LEU A 266 -2.86 22.64 13.63
C LEU A 266 -2.24 21.75 14.72
N HIS A 267 -0.94 21.47 14.63
CA HIS A 267 -0.23 20.71 15.66
C HIS A 267 -0.18 21.48 16.99
N ASN A 268 0.13 22.77 16.95
CA ASN A 268 0.12 23.64 18.14
C ASN A 268 -1.27 23.70 18.77
N LEU A 269 -2.32 23.76 17.95
CA LEU A 269 -3.71 23.75 18.41
C LEU A 269 -4.07 22.43 19.12
N GLU A 270 -3.65 21.29 18.56
CA GLU A 270 -3.80 19.99 19.23
C GLU A 270 -3.10 19.96 20.59
N ASN A 271 -1.85 20.43 20.67
CA ASN A 271 -1.08 20.45 21.92
C ASN A 271 -1.77 21.31 22.98
N GLN A 272 -2.25 22.50 22.61
CA GLN A 272 -3.01 23.37 23.52
C GLN A 272 -4.26 22.68 24.06
N ILE A 273 -5.01 21.97 23.22
CA ILE A 273 -6.19 21.19 23.66
C ILE A 273 -5.80 20.09 24.64
N ARG A 274 -4.73 19.35 24.36
CA ARG A 274 -4.23 18.28 25.23
C ARG A 274 -3.80 18.82 26.60
N ASP A 275 -3.16 19.97 26.65
CA ASP A 275 -2.77 20.62 27.91
C ASP A 275 -3.99 21.00 28.75
N LYS A 276 -5.04 21.53 28.13
CA LYS A 276 -6.30 21.83 28.84
C LYS A 276 -6.98 20.57 29.35
N LEU A 277 -7.03 19.50 28.55
CA LEU A 277 -7.56 18.20 28.98
C LEU A 277 -6.78 17.62 30.16
N ALA A 278 -5.45 17.68 30.12
CA ALA A 278 -4.59 17.22 31.21
C ALA A 278 -4.86 18.00 32.50
N TYR A 279 -5.00 19.33 32.42
CA TYR A 279 -5.40 20.17 33.55
C TYR A 279 -6.75 19.73 34.13
N MET A 280 -7.79 19.57 33.30
CA MET A 280 -9.12 19.16 33.76
C MET A 280 -9.11 17.78 34.43
N LEU A 281 -8.34 16.83 33.90
CA LEU A 281 -8.19 15.50 34.50
C LEU A 281 -7.54 15.54 35.88
N GLN A 282 -6.60 16.47 36.12
CA GLN A 282 -6.02 16.70 37.45
C GLN A 282 -7.00 17.42 38.37
N TYR A 283 -7.68 18.46 37.86
CA TYR A 283 -8.68 19.23 38.61
C TYR A 283 -9.80 18.32 39.15
N ARG A 284 -10.26 17.37 38.33
CA ARG A 284 -11.27 16.36 38.68
C ARG A 284 -10.91 15.49 39.89
N LYS A 285 -9.62 15.23 40.12
CA LYS A 285 -9.17 14.36 41.22
C LYS A 285 -9.29 15.03 42.58
N VAL A 286 -9.24 16.36 42.61
CA VAL A 286 -9.20 17.16 43.85
C VAL A 286 -10.56 17.79 44.15
N ASN A 287 -11.28 18.23 43.13
CA ASN A 287 -12.55 18.96 43.29
C ASN A 287 -13.73 18.07 42.90
N THR A 288 -14.19 17.25 43.86
CA THR A 288 -15.26 16.27 43.63
C THR A 288 -16.65 16.90 43.56
N ASP A 289 -16.81 18.11 44.09
CA ASP A 289 -18.04 18.89 44.07
C ASP A 289 -18.43 19.36 42.66
N LEU A 290 -17.45 19.51 41.75
CA LEU A 290 -17.65 19.96 40.36
C LEU A 290 -17.51 18.81 39.34
N LEU A 291 -17.73 17.56 39.75
CA LEU A 291 -17.48 16.40 38.90
C LEU A 291 -18.29 16.41 37.60
N SER A 292 -19.56 16.81 37.67
CA SER A 292 -20.44 16.81 36.49
C SER A 292 -19.97 17.85 35.46
N GLU A 293 -19.67 19.05 35.94
CA GLU A 293 -19.23 20.20 35.15
C GLU A 293 -17.88 19.93 34.48
N VAL A 294 -16.94 19.33 35.23
CA VAL A 294 -15.62 18.97 34.72
C VAL A 294 -15.74 17.86 33.67
N ASN A 295 -16.61 16.85 33.88
CA ASN A 295 -16.82 15.79 32.90
C ASN A 295 -17.48 16.32 31.61
N ASP A 296 -18.44 17.25 31.71
CA ASP A 296 -19.02 17.94 30.55
C ASP A 296 -17.96 18.72 29.78
N LEU A 297 -17.11 19.47 30.48
CA LEU A 297 -16.04 20.24 29.85
C LEU A 297 -15.03 19.32 29.17
N ILE A 298 -14.63 18.23 29.81
CA ILE A 298 -13.77 17.19 29.21
C ILE A 298 -14.41 16.62 27.95
N ARG A 299 -15.72 16.37 27.92
CA ARG A 299 -16.43 15.88 26.74
C ARG A 299 -16.32 16.87 25.57
N ILE A 300 -16.60 18.15 25.80
CA ILE A 300 -16.56 19.19 24.76
C ILE A 300 -15.13 19.39 24.23
N TRP A 301 -14.12 19.40 25.11
CA TRP A 301 -12.72 19.52 24.68
C TRP A 301 -12.20 18.27 23.97
N ASN A 302 -12.70 17.07 24.30
CA ASN A 302 -12.41 15.87 23.52
C ASN A 302 -13.02 15.95 22.11
N GLU A 303 -14.22 16.52 21.98
CA GLU A 303 -14.81 16.78 20.65
C GLU A 303 -13.90 17.73 19.85
N ALA A 304 -13.49 18.86 20.42
CA ALA A 304 -12.54 19.78 19.78
C ALA A 304 -11.21 19.10 19.41
N LEU A 305 -10.69 18.19 20.25
CA LEU A 305 -9.48 17.42 19.95
C LEU A 305 -9.65 16.55 18.71
N ILE A 306 -10.78 15.86 18.58
CA ILE A 306 -11.08 15.00 17.42
C ILE A 306 -11.15 15.84 16.15
N TYR A 307 -11.79 17.00 16.18
CA TYR A 307 -11.84 17.92 15.04
C TYR A 307 -10.45 18.46 14.66
N ALA A 308 -9.61 18.81 15.64
CA ALA A 308 -8.23 19.22 15.39
C ALA A 308 -7.39 18.12 14.73
N GLN A 309 -7.52 16.88 15.21
CA GLN A 309 -6.84 15.72 14.63
C GLN A 309 -7.34 15.40 13.22
N TYR A 310 -8.65 15.54 12.97
CA TYR A 310 -9.22 15.35 11.65
C TYR A 310 -8.76 16.44 10.67
N ALA A 311 -8.67 17.70 11.11
CA ALA A 311 -8.13 18.79 10.33
C ALA A 311 -6.67 18.53 9.92
N GLN A 312 -5.82 18.08 10.87
CA GLN A 312 -4.46 17.62 10.55
C GLN A 312 -4.46 16.48 9.54
N TYR A 313 -5.30 15.47 9.76
CA TYR A 313 -5.42 14.33 8.86
C TYR A 313 -5.73 14.76 7.43
N ARG A 314 -6.69 15.67 7.21
CA ARG A 314 -7.06 16.17 5.88
C ARG A 314 -5.88 16.81 5.14
N VAL A 315 -5.13 17.68 5.82
CA VAL A 315 -3.98 18.39 5.22
C VAL A 315 -2.84 17.42 4.97
N LEU A 316 -2.45 16.64 5.98
CA LEU A 316 -1.34 15.69 5.88
C LEU A 316 -1.60 14.58 4.86
N PHE A 317 -2.84 14.11 4.73
CA PHE A 317 -3.22 13.15 3.70
C PHE A 317 -2.99 13.69 2.28
N GLY A 318 -3.26 14.98 2.04
CA GLY A 318 -2.93 15.60 0.76
C GLY A 318 -1.44 15.75 0.52
N VAL A 319 -0.67 16.10 1.55
CA VAL A 319 0.81 16.15 1.45
C VAL A 319 1.38 14.77 1.15
N GLU A 320 0.91 13.73 1.85
CA GLU A 320 1.30 12.35 1.62
C GLU A 320 0.92 11.89 0.20
N THR A 321 -0.24 12.31 -0.29
CA THR A 321 -0.67 12.02 -1.67
C THR A 321 0.28 12.64 -2.68
N LEU A 322 0.71 13.91 -2.52
CA LEU A 322 1.70 14.54 -3.41
C LEU A 322 3.03 13.77 -3.43
N ASP A 323 3.53 13.34 -2.27
CA ASP A 323 4.78 12.57 -2.18
C ASP A 323 4.67 11.22 -2.91
N ILE A 324 3.51 10.55 -2.81
CA ILE A 324 3.27 9.31 -3.55
C ILE A 324 3.20 9.54 -5.05
N LEU A 325 2.54 10.59 -5.52
CA LEU A 325 2.47 10.89 -6.95
C LEU A 325 3.88 11.03 -7.55
N GLU A 326 4.78 11.74 -6.87
CA GLU A 326 6.17 11.84 -7.32
C GLU A 326 6.90 10.50 -7.31
N ARG A 327 6.70 9.68 -6.27
CA ARG A 327 7.27 8.31 -6.20
C ARG A 327 6.76 7.41 -7.33
N LEU A 328 5.54 7.65 -7.81
CA LEU A 328 4.98 6.97 -8.97
C LEU A 328 5.51 7.50 -10.31
N GLY A 329 6.34 8.54 -10.30
CA GLY A 329 6.92 9.17 -11.49
C GLY A 329 6.05 10.29 -12.09
N ILE A 330 5.04 10.76 -11.35
CA ILE A 330 4.16 11.83 -11.80
C ILE A 330 4.87 13.18 -11.60
N SER A 331 5.10 13.90 -12.71
CA SER A 331 5.76 15.21 -12.69
C SER A 331 4.95 16.24 -11.89
N PRO A 332 5.62 17.17 -11.19
CA PRO A 332 4.97 18.33 -10.57
C PRO A 332 4.17 19.20 -11.55
N GLU A 333 4.53 19.17 -12.84
CA GLU A 333 3.84 19.90 -13.91
C GLU A 333 2.57 19.18 -14.39
N SER A 334 2.35 17.93 -13.97
CA SER A 334 1.14 17.20 -14.34
C SER A 334 -0.10 17.89 -13.78
N ARG A 335 -1.20 17.81 -14.54
CA ARG A 335 -2.49 18.39 -14.16
C ARG A 335 -2.95 17.95 -12.76
N ASP A 336 -2.83 16.66 -12.46
CA ASP A 336 -3.32 16.08 -11.21
C ASP A 336 -2.46 16.52 -10.00
N TYR A 337 -1.13 16.56 -10.15
CA TYR A 337 -0.25 17.08 -9.10
C TYR A 337 -0.50 18.57 -8.85
N ALA A 338 -0.45 19.38 -9.92
CA ALA A 338 -0.64 20.83 -9.82
C ALA A 338 -2.01 21.19 -9.24
N ARG A 339 -3.06 20.45 -9.63
CA ARG A 339 -4.40 20.61 -9.06
C ARG A 339 -4.41 20.35 -7.56
N LEU A 340 -3.85 19.24 -7.11
CA LEU A 340 -3.83 18.90 -5.68
C LEU A 340 -3.03 19.94 -4.87
N LEU A 341 -1.85 20.33 -5.37
CA LEU A 341 -1.02 21.33 -4.72
C LEU A 341 -1.74 22.67 -4.58
N ASN A 342 -2.40 23.13 -5.64
CA ASN A 342 -3.18 24.37 -5.59
C ASN A 342 -4.34 24.28 -4.60
N GLN A 343 -5.08 23.17 -4.58
CA GLN A 343 -6.17 22.96 -3.62
C GLN A 343 -5.66 22.89 -2.18
N LEU A 344 -4.49 22.30 -1.92
CA LEU A 344 -3.87 22.32 -0.60
C LEU A 344 -3.53 23.74 -0.15
N ARG A 345 -2.91 24.53 -1.03
CA ARG A 345 -2.55 25.93 -0.73
C ARG A 345 -3.78 26.80 -0.47
N GLU A 346 -4.85 26.58 -1.24
CA GLU A 346 -6.11 27.32 -1.13
C GLU A 346 -6.91 26.93 0.13
N LEU A 347 -7.04 25.63 0.41
CA LEU A 347 -7.97 25.13 1.42
C LEU A 347 -7.34 24.93 2.80
N ALA A 348 -6.03 24.71 2.91
CA ALA A 348 -5.38 24.48 4.21
C ALA A 348 -5.65 25.60 5.25
N PRO A 349 -5.59 26.90 4.89
CA PRO A 349 -5.92 27.98 5.84
C PRO A 349 -7.37 27.89 6.38
N GLN A 350 -8.32 27.51 5.53
CA GLN A 350 -9.71 27.33 5.94
C GLN A 350 -9.85 26.13 6.90
N VAL A 351 -9.16 25.03 6.60
CA VAL A 351 -9.14 23.84 7.50
C VAL A 351 -8.61 24.19 8.88
N VAL A 352 -7.60 25.07 8.98
CA VAL A 352 -7.10 25.58 10.26
C VAL A 352 -8.13 26.45 10.98
N THR A 353 -8.79 27.33 10.23
CA THR A 353 -9.84 28.21 10.77
C THR A 353 -10.99 27.39 11.36
N ASP A 354 -11.50 26.40 10.62
CA ASP A 354 -12.58 25.52 11.07
C ASP A 354 -12.19 24.79 12.38
N ALA A 355 -10.96 24.29 12.48
CA ALA A 355 -10.47 23.62 13.70
C ALA A 355 -10.34 24.57 14.90
N ASP A 356 -9.93 25.82 14.68
CA ASP A 356 -9.87 26.84 15.74
C ASP A 356 -11.26 27.31 16.18
N GLU A 357 -12.26 27.33 15.31
CA GLU A 357 -13.65 27.60 15.67
C GLU A 357 -14.23 26.53 16.59
N GLU A 358 -13.96 25.25 16.33
CA GLU A 358 -14.38 24.14 17.21
C GLU A 358 -13.67 24.23 18.58
N ARG A 359 -12.37 24.57 18.59
CA ARG A 359 -11.64 24.85 19.84
C ARG A 359 -12.24 26.05 20.60
N LYS A 360 -12.60 27.13 19.90
CA LYS A 360 -13.24 28.32 20.50
C LYS A 360 -14.59 27.95 21.11
N THR A 361 -15.37 27.10 20.46
CA THR A 361 -16.64 26.58 21.01
C THR A 361 -16.41 25.88 22.34
N ALA A 362 -15.35 25.08 22.46
CA ALA A 362 -14.96 24.46 23.74
C ALA A 362 -14.43 25.48 24.77
N ALA A 363 -13.68 26.49 24.33
CA ALA A 363 -13.13 27.51 25.22
C ALA A 363 -14.20 28.45 25.81
N TYR A 364 -15.25 28.73 25.05
CA TYR A 364 -16.35 29.61 25.44
C TYR A 364 -17.61 28.84 25.87
N SER A 365 -17.47 27.56 26.26
CA SER A 365 -18.60 26.72 26.68
C SER A 365 -19.16 27.08 28.06
N TYR A 366 -18.55 28.03 28.78
CA TYR A 366 -19.10 28.57 30.02
C TYR A 366 -20.30 29.47 29.69
N ASN A 367 -21.50 28.97 30.00
CA ASN A 367 -22.72 29.76 29.95
C ASN A 367 -23.43 29.68 31.32
N PRO A 368 -23.45 30.77 32.10
CA PRO A 368 -24.09 30.79 33.42
C PRO A 368 -25.62 30.81 33.36
N ASP A 369 -26.22 31.09 32.19
CA ASP A 369 -27.67 31.26 32.01
C ASP A 369 -28.39 30.01 31.48
N ILE A 370 -27.64 28.95 31.12
CA ILE A 370 -28.22 27.67 30.66
C ILE A 370 -28.25 26.69 31.83
N ASP A 371 -29.45 26.51 32.38
CA ASP A 371 -29.77 25.47 33.37
C ASP A 371 -29.28 24.10 32.83
N HIS A 372 -28.54 23.35 33.65
CA HIS A 372 -27.79 22.14 33.26
C HIS A 372 -28.67 21.10 32.54
N LYS A 373 -29.97 21.11 32.79
CA LYS A 373 -30.99 20.25 32.15
C LYS A 373 -31.21 20.48 30.64
N TYR A 374 -30.70 21.57 30.07
CA TYR A 374 -30.90 21.92 28.65
C TYR A 374 -29.64 21.75 27.78
N ARG A 375 -28.51 21.32 28.32
CA ARG A 375 -27.33 21.00 27.52
C ARG A 375 -27.61 19.75 26.68
N LYS A 376 -27.38 19.84 25.36
CA LYS A 376 -27.59 18.71 24.44
C LYS A 376 -26.82 17.47 24.95
N PRO A 377 -27.46 16.28 24.96
CA PRO A 377 -26.83 15.05 25.39
C PRO A 377 -25.58 14.70 24.59
#